data_AF-A0A254RII0-F1
#
_entry.id   AF-A0A254RII0-F1
#
_cell.length_a   1.000
_cell.length_b   1.000
_cell.length_c   1.000
_cell.angle_alpha   90.00
_cell.angle_beta   90.00
_cell.angle_gamma   90.00
#
_symmetry.space_group_name_H-M   'P 1'
#
loop_
_entity.id
_entity.type
_entity.pdbx_description
1 polymer ?
#
loop_
_entity_poly.entity_id
_entity_poly.type
_entity_poly.pdbx_seq_one_letter_code
_entity_poly.pdbx_strand_id
1 'polypeptide(L)'
;MPQQHGIVKLRLDQRGCNAKRALSKVKPDCNFADDGARKYRAKQIAEVNFGFLYPACNTKESRLLENIDIDFCYNKFYIIVVKVKKSHNAIVETIESIAKANGGVVSTANAEKQGVSRAVLSQMAANGDLDRVAKGFYVLPTELPDELFILSLCSPNIVFSHETALFLNGITERTPAIHSFTLPRDKRLSSAFSKECTIHYAERESWNIGKTEIKTPMGNLVPCFDAERTICDLIKYKKKFDPETYIASLKMYAKMQTKNLQHLSEYAQKLGIVEKVRDALEVLL
;
A
#
# COMPACT_ATOMS: atom_id res chain seq x y z
N MET A 1 29.01 -14.33 7.31
CA MET A 1 28.82 -14.05 5.86
C MET A 1 29.65 -12.82 5.49
N PRO A 2 30.39 -12.84 4.37
CA PRO A 2 31.41 -11.82 4.07
C PRO A 2 30.79 -10.45 3.82
N GLN A 3 31.45 -9.42 4.33
CA GLN A 3 31.08 -8.01 4.18
C GLN A 3 31.37 -7.57 2.75
N GLN A 4 30.33 -7.36 1.93
CA GLN A 4 30.51 -6.70 0.65
C GLN A 4 30.60 -5.19 0.86
N HIS A 5 31.69 -4.62 0.34
CA HIS A 5 32.02 -3.20 0.41
C HIS A 5 31.78 -2.59 -0.97
N GLY A 6 30.87 -1.62 -1.08
CA GLY A 6 30.73 -0.81 -2.29
C GLY A 6 31.68 0.41 -2.21
N ILE A 7 32.49 0.63 -3.25
CA ILE A 7 33.34 1.82 -3.37
C ILE A 7 32.71 2.76 -4.39
N VAL A 8 32.28 3.94 -3.97
CA VAL A 8 31.89 5.02 -4.89
C VAL A 8 33.07 5.97 -5.04
N LYS A 9 33.63 6.09 -6.25
CA LYS A 9 34.66 7.08 -6.60
C LYS A 9 33.98 8.32 -7.18
N LEU A 10 34.06 9.45 -6.50
CA LEU A 10 33.67 10.74 -7.05
C LEU A 10 34.91 11.51 -7.55
N ARG A 11 34.84 12.06 -8.76
CA ARG A 11 35.88 12.89 -9.37
C ARG A 11 35.43 14.35 -9.30
N LEU A 12 36.14 15.18 -8.53
CA LEU A 12 35.93 16.63 -8.55
C LEU A 12 36.97 17.27 -9.47
N ASP A 13 36.49 17.93 -10.52
CA ASP A 13 37.34 18.66 -11.46
C ASP A 13 37.68 20.06 -10.92
N GLN A 14 38.94 20.48 -11.05
CA GLN A 14 39.52 21.65 -10.34
C GLN A 14 39.10 23.02 -10.89
N ARG A 15 37.91 23.18 -11.49
CA ARG A 15 37.46 24.49 -11.98
C ARG A 15 36.25 24.98 -11.20
N GLY A 16 36.54 25.72 -10.13
CA GLY A 16 35.53 26.46 -9.39
C GLY A 16 35.92 26.68 -7.93
N CYS A 17 36.75 27.69 -7.68
CA CYS A 17 36.97 28.26 -6.36
C CYS A 17 35.62 28.57 -5.68
N ASN A 18 35.14 27.72 -4.77
CA ASN A 18 34.21 28.11 -3.69
C ASN A 18 34.16 27.12 -2.49
N ALA A 19 34.88 25.99 -2.54
CA ALA A 19 34.95 25.04 -1.42
C ALA A 19 35.81 25.51 -0.22
N LYS A 20 36.60 26.58 -0.38
CA LYS A 20 37.48 27.09 0.70
C LYS A 20 36.73 27.77 1.86
N ARG A 21 35.45 28.14 1.70
CA ARG A 21 34.70 28.90 2.73
C ARG A 21 33.95 28.01 3.74
N ALA A 22 33.76 26.73 3.46
CA ALA A 22 33.05 25.81 4.36
C ALA A 22 33.95 25.20 5.45
N LEU A 23 35.27 25.28 5.30
CA LEU A 23 36.24 24.67 6.21
C LEU A 23 36.86 25.64 7.24
N SER A 24 36.52 26.94 7.20
CA SER A 24 37.14 27.95 8.09
C SER A 24 36.52 28.08 9.49
N LYS A 25 35.51 27.28 9.83
CA LYS A 25 34.86 27.31 11.17
C LYS A 25 35.39 26.28 12.17
N VAL A 26 36.39 25.49 11.81
CA VAL A 26 37.08 24.59 12.75
C VAL A 26 38.47 25.16 13.00
N LYS A 27 38.65 25.88 14.12
CA LYS A 27 39.99 26.28 14.57
C LYS A 27 40.73 25.02 15.04
N PRO A 28 41.92 24.71 14.50
CA PRO A 28 42.79 23.69 15.07
C PRO A 28 43.74 24.37 16.06
N ASP A 29 43.49 24.22 17.36
CA ASP A 29 44.58 24.29 18.34
C ASP A 29 45.26 22.93 18.30
N CYS A 30 46.46 22.84 17.71
CA CYS A 30 47.51 21.83 17.97
C CYS A 30 48.71 22.06 17.04
N ASN A 31 49.88 22.29 17.64
CA ASN A 31 51.16 22.48 16.97
C ASN A 31 51.61 21.27 16.15
N PHE A 32 52.27 21.56 15.03
CA PHE A 32 52.80 20.60 14.08
C PHE A 32 54.20 20.10 14.49
N ALA A 33 54.38 18.79 14.44
CA ALA A 33 55.67 18.15 14.19
C ALA A 33 55.42 16.93 13.30
N ASP A 34 56.23 16.82 12.24
CA ASP A 34 56.16 15.82 11.19
C ASP A 34 56.23 14.39 11.73
N ASP A 35 55.27 13.57 11.29
CA ASP A 35 55.41 12.15 10.91
C ASP A 35 54.15 11.34 11.23
N GLY A 36 53.73 10.55 10.24
CA GLY A 36 52.83 9.41 10.40
C GLY A 36 51.34 9.70 10.17
N ALA A 37 50.77 9.01 9.18
CA ALA A 37 49.33 8.94 8.92
C ALA A 37 48.52 8.72 10.21
N ARG A 38 47.50 9.54 10.46
CA ARG A 38 46.59 9.40 11.61
C ARG A 38 45.16 9.14 11.15
N LYS A 39 44.53 8.12 11.73
CA LYS A 39 43.08 7.90 11.69
C LYS A 39 42.38 8.92 12.60
N TYR A 40 41.40 9.64 12.07
CA TYR A 40 40.54 10.53 12.87
C TYR A 40 39.14 9.94 12.98
N ARG A 41 38.63 9.80 14.21
CA ARG A 41 37.20 9.58 14.49
C ARG A 41 36.54 10.94 14.70
N ALA A 42 35.87 11.47 13.68
CA ALA A 42 35.03 12.65 13.84
C ALA A 42 33.72 12.24 14.54
N LYS A 43 33.53 12.65 15.80
CA LYS A 43 32.38 12.23 16.62
C LYS A 43 31.12 13.09 16.44
N GLN A 44 31.13 14.10 15.59
CA GLN A 44 29.98 14.95 15.29
C GLN A 44 30.25 15.64 13.96
N ILE A 45 29.42 15.37 12.95
CA ILE A 45 29.33 16.25 11.79
C ILE A 45 27.89 16.74 11.75
N ALA A 46 27.76 18.03 12.06
CA ALA A 46 26.59 18.83 11.77
C ALA A 46 26.30 18.75 10.26
N GLU A 47 25.03 18.55 9.93
CA GLU A 47 24.39 18.66 8.61
C GLU A 47 25.34 18.98 7.44
N VAL A 48 25.75 17.95 6.69
CA VAL A 48 26.35 18.15 5.38
C VAL A 48 25.21 18.51 4.42
N ASN A 49 25.04 19.81 4.20
CA ASN A 49 24.08 20.31 3.23
C ASN A 49 24.58 20.00 1.81
N PHE A 50 24.05 18.94 1.19
CA PHE A 50 24.45 18.46 -0.15
C PHE A 50 24.05 19.40 -1.30
N GLY A 51 23.43 20.55 -1.00
CA GLY A 51 22.96 21.52 -1.99
C GLY A 51 24.04 22.24 -2.81
N PHE A 52 25.33 21.95 -2.61
CA PHE A 52 26.43 22.63 -3.33
C PHE A 52 27.17 21.77 -4.36
N LEU A 53 26.81 20.49 -4.55
CA LEU A 53 27.57 19.58 -5.43
C LEU A 53 26.86 19.14 -6.71
N TYR A 54 25.57 19.39 -6.88
CA TYR A 54 24.84 19.14 -8.13
C TYR A 54 23.70 20.15 -8.31
N PRO A 55 23.69 21.02 -9.35
CA PRO A 55 22.57 21.93 -9.59
C PRO A 55 21.31 21.25 -10.17
N ALA A 56 21.35 19.94 -10.43
CA ALA A 56 20.35 19.27 -11.27
C ALA A 56 19.76 17.97 -10.68
N CYS A 57 19.84 17.74 -9.37
CA CYS A 57 19.19 16.59 -8.73
C CYS A 57 18.30 17.08 -7.59
N ASN A 58 17.03 17.31 -7.90
CA ASN A 58 16.01 17.78 -6.97
C ASN A 58 15.30 16.60 -6.29
N THR A 59 16.07 15.61 -5.82
CA THR A 59 15.56 14.47 -5.06
C THR A 59 15.93 14.67 -3.59
N LYS A 60 14.91 14.92 -2.77
CA LYS A 60 15.01 14.96 -1.31
C LYS A 60 15.31 13.55 -0.78
N GLU A 61 16.56 13.13 -0.81
CA GLU A 61 17.04 11.99 -0.02
C GLU A 61 18.10 12.47 0.97
N SER A 62 17.66 12.97 2.12
CA SER A 62 18.54 13.18 3.28
C SER A 62 18.64 11.86 4.05
N ARG A 63 19.63 11.01 3.73
CA ARG A 63 19.93 9.83 4.55
C ARG A 63 20.87 10.22 5.70
N LEU A 64 20.50 9.83 6.92
CA LEU A 64 21.33 9.97 8.12
C LEU A 64 22.59 9.11 7.99
N LEU A 65 23.72 9.75 7.70
CA LEU A 65 25.04 9.13 7.66
C LEU A 65 25.68 9.22 9.04
N GLU A 66 25.70 8.12 9.79
CA GLU A 66 26.49 8.01 11.03
C GLU A 66 27.79 7.22 10.80
N ASN A 67 28.89 7.72 11.35
CA ASN A 67 30.25 7.16 11.31
C ASN A 67 30.90 7.12 9.91
N ILE A 68 31.42 8.28 9.49
CA ILE A 68 32.27 8.41 8.31
C ILE A 68 33.74 8.34 8.77
N ASP A 69 34.47 7.31 8.36
CA ASP A 69 35.95 7.29 8.49
C ASP A 69 36.52 7.96 7.22
N ILE A 70 37.17 9.12 7.39
CA ILE A 70 37.82 9.87 6.31
C ILE A 70 39.33 9.66 6.45
N ASP A 71 39.93 8.86 5.57
CA ASP A 71 41.40 8.73 5.49
C ASP A 71 41.97 9.83 4.58
N PHE A 72 42.86 10.64 5.14
CA PHE A 72 43.59 11.68 4.42
C PHE A 72 44.94 11.11 3.94
N CYS A 73 44.99 10.66 2.68
CA CYS A 73 46.26 10.37 2.02
C CYS A 73 46.65 11.54 1.11
N TYR A 74 47.91 11.95 1.21
CA TYR A 74 48.47 13.11 0.52
C TYR A 74 48.36 13.02 -1.00
N ASN A 75 48.09 14.18 -1.60
CA ASN A 75 48.00 14.51 -3.03
C ASN A 75 46.81 13.95 -3.84
N LYS A 76 45.81 14.82 -3.96
CA LYS A 76 44.81 14.97 -5.04
C LYS A 76 43.60 14.04 -5.12
N PHE A 77 43.37 13.11 -4.19
CA PHE A 77 42.13 12.33 -4.15
C PHE A 77 41.64 12.10 -2.72
N TYR A 78 40.35 12.39 -2.47
CA TYR A 78 39.67 12.00 -1.24
C TYR A 78 38.85 10.74 -1.51
N ILE A 79 39.08 9.67 -0.76
CA ILE A 79 38.22 8.47 -0.78
C ILE A 79 37.38 8.52 0.49
N ILE A 80 36.10 8.85 0.35
CA ILE A 80 35.14 8.77 1.46
C ILE A 80 34.61 7.34 1.48
N VAL A 81 35.00 6.55 2.48
CA VAL A 81 34.43 5.22 2.71
C VAL A 81 33.27 5.39 3.68
N VAL A 82 32.06 5.44 3.16
CA VAL A 82 30.84 5.48 4.00
C VAL A 82 30.53 4.06 4.47
N LYS A 83 30.67 3.80 5.78
CA LYS A 83 30.20 2.54 6.38
C LYS A 83 28.73 2.69 6.76
N VAL A 84 27.83 2.23 5.88
CA VAL A 84 26.40 2.14 6.20
C VAL A 84 26.19 1.03 7.24
N LYS A 85 25.59 1.36 8.40
CA LYS A 85 25.17 0.37 9.40
C LYS A 85 24.15 -0.57 8.76
N LYS A 86 24.44 -1.88 8.73
CA LYS A 86 23.57 -2.96 8.20
C LYS A 86 22.15 -3.05 8.79
N SER A 87 21.88 -2.34 9.89
CA SER A 87 20.61 -2.43 10.65
C SER A 87 19.41 -1.84 9.91
N HIS A 88 19.59 -0.81 9.08
CA HIS A 88 18.46 -0.18 8.37
C HIS A 88 17.99 -1.05 7.19
N ASN A 89 18.92 -1.71 6.49
CA ASN A 89 18.57 -2.61 5.38
C ASN A 89 17.82 -3.86 5.83
N ALA A 90 18.21 -4.48 6.95
CA ALA A 90 17.57 -5.72 7.40
C ALA A 90 16.08 -5.53 7.76
N ILE A 91 15.73 -4.39 8.35
CA ILE A 91 14.34 -4.06 8.67
C ILE A 91 13.55 -3.79 7.38
N VAL A 92 14.12 -3.03 6.44
CA VAL A 92 13.48 -2.75 5.14
C VAL A 92 13.23 -4.06 4.37
N GLU A 93 14.23 -4.93 4.26
CA GLU A 93 14.09 -6.25 3.63
C GLU A 93 13.00 -7.10 4.31
N THR A 94 12.91 -7.04 5.65
CA THR A 94 11.86 -7.72 6.41
C THR A 94 10.48 -7.15 6.07
N ILE A 95 10.36 -5.83 5.97
CA ILE A 95 9.11 -5.13 5.65
C ILE A 95 8.66 -5.44 4.21
N GLU A 96 9.57 -5.39 3.24
CA GLU A 96 9.31 -5.79 1.86
C GLU A 96 8.86 -7.25 1.77
N SER A 97 9.51 -8.15 2.52
CA SER A 97 9.09 -9.54 2.61
C SER A 97 7.69 -9.70 3.22
N ILE A 98 7.34 -8.92 4.24
CA ILE A 98 6.01 -8.94 4.84
C ILE A 98 4.98 -8.45 3.84
N ALA A 99 5.23 -7.32 3.17
CA ALA A 99 4.32 -6.75 2.18
C ALA A 99 4.04 -7.76 1.06
N LYS A 100 5.10 -8.31 0.46
CA LYS A 100 5.00 -9.30 -0.63
C LYS A 100 4.22 -10.55 -0.22
N ALA A 101 4.40 -11.02 1.01
CA ALA A 101 3.69 -12.20 1.52
C ALA A 101 2.21 -11.93 1.85
N ASN A 102 1.81 -10.66 2.00
CA ASN A 102 0.48 -10.26 2.48
C ASN A 102 -0.20 -9.27 1.50
N GLY A 103 -0.06 -9.49 0.19
CA GLY A 103 -0.83 -8.74 -0.81
C GLY A 103 -0.48 -7.26 -0.91
N GLY A 104 0.76 -6.88 -0.58
CA GLY A 104 1.24 -5.49 -0.58
C GLY A 104 1.00 -4.74 0.73
N VAL A 105 0.44 -5.39 1.76
CA VAL A 105 0.06 -4.74 3.02
C VAL A 105 0.91 -5.23 4.19
N VAL A 106 1.43 -4.27 4.96
CA VAL A 106 2.14 -4.51 6.21
C VAL A 106 1.22 -4.20 7.37
N SER A 107 0.71 -5.23 8.04
CA SER A 107 -0.04 -5.06 9.28
C SER A 107 0.89 -5.01 10.48
N THR A 108 0.51 -4.22 11.50
CA THR A 108 1.24 -4.19 12.79
C THR A 108 1.37 -5.58 13.40
N ALA A 109 0.32 -6.41 13.29
CA ALA A 109 0.34 -7.78 13.82
C ALA A 109 1.36 -8.66 13.10
N ASN A 110 1.51 -8.55 11.78
CA ASN A 110 2.51 -9.31 11.02
C ASN A 110 3.93 -8.81 11.26
N ALA A 111 4.11 -7.50 11.37
CA ALA A 111 5.39 -6.89 11.70
C ALA A 111 5.89 -7.28 13.09
N GLU A 112 5.01 -7.29 14.10
CA GLU A 112 5.35 -7.70 15.47
C GLU A 112 5.81 -9.16 15.54
N LYS A 113 5.17 -10.06 14.78
CA LYS A 113 5.60 -11.48 14.68
C LYS A 113 7.01 -11.63 14.12
N GLN A 114 7.48 -10.68 13.33
CA GLN A 114 8.82 -10.64 12.75
C GLN A 114 9.80 -9.76 13.56
N GLY A 115 9.41 -9.35 14.78
CA GLY A 115 10.26 -8.57 15.67
C GLY A 115 10.33 -7.07 15.35
N VAL A 116 9.50 -6.57 14.43
CA VAL A 116 9.41 -5.14 14.12
C VAL A 116 8.36 -4.48 15.02
N SER A 117 8.79 -3.53 15.85
CA SER A 117 7.90 -2.86 16.79
C SER A 117 7.00 -1.82 16.11
N ARG A 118 5.84 -1.52 16.72
CA ARG A 118 4.94 -0.43 16.28
C ARG A 118 5.64 0.93 16.20
N ALA A 119 6.59 1.18 17.10
CA ALA A 119 7.38 2.42 17.10
C ALA A 119 8.23 2.56 15.83
N VAL A 120 8.87 1.46 15.40
CA VAL A 120 9.65 1.43 14.15
C VAL A 120 8.76 1.69 12.95
N LEU A 121 7.59 1.02 12.85
CA LEU A 121 6.64 1.27 11.76
C LEU A 121 6.16 2.73 11.73
N SER A 122 5.91 3.32 12.90
CA SER A 122 5.48 4.72 12.97
C SER A 122 6.60 5.68 12.56
N GLN A 123 7.85 5.37 12.90
CA GLN A 123 9.01 6.16 12.48
C GLN A 123 9.24 6.05 10.97
N MET A 124 9.18 4.84 10.41
CA MET A 124 9.27 4.62 8.96
C MET A 124 8.18 5.39 8.21
N ALA A 125 6.94 5.38 8.72
CA ALA A 125 5.87 6.16 8.12
C ALA A 125 6.09 7.68 8.22
N ALA A 126 6.62 8.17 9.34
CA ALA A 126 6.96 9.59 9.50
C ALA A 126 8.09 10.04 8.56
N ASN A 127 9.00 9.11 8.21
CA ASN A 127 10.10 9.35 7.29
C ASN A 127 9.70 9.23 5.80
N GLY A 128 8.49 8.74 5.51
CA GLY A 128 8.04 8.48 4.14
C GLY A 128 8.52 7.15 3.55
N ASP A 129 9.07 6.24 4.37
CA ASP A 129 9.45 4.89 3.95
C ASP A 129 8.22 3.95 3.84
N LEU A 130 7.12 4.33 4.48
CA LEU A 130 5.84 3.61 4.48
C LEU A 130 4.67 4.59 4.44
N ASP A 131 3.62 4.25 3.72
CA ASP A 131 2.37 5.00 3.75
C ASP A 131 1.38 4.34 4.71
N ARG A 132 0.85 5.13 5.65
CA ARG A 132 -0.17 4.65 6.58
C ARG A 132 -1.55 4.76 5.93
N VAL A 133 -2.06 3.64 5.42
CA VAL A 133 -3.39 3.56 4.78
C VAL A 133 -4.54 3.44 5.78
N ALA A 134 -4.31 2.80 6.93
CA ALA A 134 -5.31 2.69 7.99
C ALA A 134 -4.64 2.49 9.35
N LYS A 135 -5.44 2.49 10.43
CA LYS A 135 -4.92 2.22 11.78
C LYS A 135 -4.33 0.80 11.83
N GLY A 136 -3.00 0.74 11.91
CA GLY A 136 -2.27 -0.51 12.01
C GLY A 136 -1.98 -1.21 10.69
N PHE A 137 -2.25 -0.56 9.56
CA PHE A 137 -1.96 -1.05 8.21
C PHE A 137 -1.13 -0.01 7.44
N TYR A 138 -0.11 -0.51 6.74
CA TYR A 138 0.86 0.27 5.99
C TYR A 138 1.10 -0.36 4.63
N VAL A 139 1.53 0.45 3.66
CA VAL A 139 1.94 0.00 2.32
C VAL A 139 3.28 0.63 1.96
N LEU A 140 3.98 0.02 1.01
CA LEU A 140 5.20 0.61 0.45
C LEU A 140 4.82 1.76 -0.49
N PRO A 141 5.49 2.93 -0.44
CA PRO A 141 5.15 4.08 -1.28
C PRO A 141 5.30 3.83 -2.79
N THR A 142 6.06 2.81 -3.16
CA THR A 142 6.28 2.41 -4.56
C THR A 142 5.16 1.55 -5.14
N GLU A 143 4.28 1.00 -4.29
CA GLU A 143 3.20 0.12 -4.71
C GLU A 143 1.86 0.86 -4.70
N LEU A 144 1.07 0.67 -5.76
CA LEU A 144 -0.32 1.12 -5.74
C LEU A 144 -1.08 0.24 -4.74
N PRO A 145 -1.76 0.84 -3.74
CA PRO A 145 -2.50 0.06 -2.75
C PRO A 145 -3.75 -0.58 -3.36
N ASP A 146 -4.01 -1.84 -3.01
CA ASP A 146 -5.30 -2.48 -3.29
C ASP A 146 -6.35 -2.03 -2.27
N GLU A 147 -7.11 -1.00 -2.64
CA GLU A 147 -8.12 -0.39 -1.78
C GLU A 147 -9.17 -1.39 -1.28
N LEU A 148 -9.63 -2.29 -2.14
CA LEU A 148 -10.63 -3.31 -1.78
C LEU A 148 -10.06 -4.29 -0.75
N PHE A 149 -8.82 -4.70 -0.95
CA PHE A 149 -8.16 -5.58 0.01
C PHE A 149 -7.95 -4.90 1.36
N ILE A 150 -7.46 -3.65 1.37
CA ILE A 150 -7.27 -2.86 2.60
C ILE A 150 -8.61 -2.67 3.34
N LEU A 151 -9.69 -2.34 2.63
CA LEU A 151 -11.03 -2.22 3.20
C LEU A 151 -11.47 -3.51 3.88
N SER A 152 -11.25 -4.66 3.24
CA SER A 152 -11.60 -5.97 3.79
C SER A 152 -10.81 -6.32 5.06
N LEU A 153 -9.52 -5.95 5.10
CA LEU A 153 -8.67 -6.15 6.27
C LEU A 153 -9.10 -5.29 7.46
N CYS A 154 -9.54 -4.06 7.19
CA CYS A 154 -9.94 -3.13 8.23
C CYS A 154 -11.30 -3.50 8.85
N SER A 155 -12.16 -4.21 8.13
CA SER A 155 -13.48 -4.59 8.61
C SER A 155 -13.83 -6.02 8.22
N PRO A 156 -13.58 -7.01 9.11
CA PRO A 156 -13.70 -8.42 8.77
C PRO A 156 -15.14 -8.92 8.54
N ASN A 157 -16.15 -8.07 8.76
CA ASN A 157 -17.56 -8.44 8.56
C ASN A 157 -18.14 -7.88 7.25
N ILE A 158 -17.36 -7.14 6.45
CA ILE A 158 -17.87 -6.63 5.17
C ILE A 158 -17.92 -7.74 4.13
N VAL A 159 -18.90 -7.63 3.25
CA VAL A 159 -18.95 -8.39 2.00
C VAL A 159 -19.22 -7.39 0.89
N PHE A 160 -18.33 -7.30 -0.09
CA PHE A 160 -18.53 -6.43 -1.24
C PHE A 160 -19.82 -6.79 -1.98
N SER A 161 -20.60 -5.77 -2.35
CA SER A 161 -21.98 -5.92 -2.83
C SER A 161 -22.29 -4.85 -3.87
N HIS A 162 -23.50 -4.88 -4.45
CA HIS A 162 -24.00 -3.85 -5.37
C HIS A 162 -22.98 -3.53 -6.48
N GLU A 163 -22.66 -2.25 -6.73
CA GLU A 163 -21.75 -1.81 -7.80
C GLU A 163 -20.36 -2.45 -7.71
N THR A 164 -19.84 -2.62 -6.50
CA THR A 164 -18.52 -3.25 -6.33
C THR A 164 -18.54 -4.73 -6.64
N ALA A 165 -19.61 -5.43 -6.24
CA ALA A 165 -19.77 -6.83 -6.61
C ALA A 165 -20.07 -7.03 -8.10
N LEU A 166 -20.82 -6.12 -8.73
CA LEU A 166 -21.01 -6.13 -10.19
C LEU A 166 -19.66 -6.04 -10.89
N PHE A 167 -18.78 -5.14 -10.44
CA PHE A 167 -17.45 -4.96 -11.01
C PHE A 167 -16.56 -6.19 -10.79
N LEU A 168 -16.48 -6.69 -9.55
CA LEU A 168 -15.65 -7.85 -9.22
C LEU A 168 -16.11 -9.14 -9.93
N ASN A 169 -17.40 -9.33 -10.14
CA ASN A 169 -17.93 -10.48 -10.90
C ASN A 169 -17.85 -10.30 -12.42
N GLY A 170 -17.38 -9.16 -12.93
CA GLY A 170 -17.35 -8.88 -14.38
C GLY A 170 -18.73 -8.69 -15.02
N ILE A 171 -19.73 -8.29 -14.22
CA ILE A 171 -21.12 -8.04 -14.64
C ILE A 171 -21.33 -6.55 -14.97
N THR A 172 -20.28 -5.73 -14.89
CA THR A 172 -20.24 -4.37 -15.41
C THR A 172 -18.86 -4.06 -15.92
N GLU A 173 -18.77 -3.25 -16.98
CA GLU A 173 -17.51 -2.67 -17.46
C GLU A 173 -17.13 -1.40 -16.70
N ARG A 174 -18.06 -0.85 -15.89
CA ARG A 174 -17.84 0.40 -15.16
C ARG A 174 -17.13 0.13 -13.85
N THR A 175 -15.96 0.73 -13.67
CA THR A 175 -15.31 0.79 -12.35
C THR A 175 -16.13 1.68 -11.41
N PRO A 176 -16.52 1.20 -10.22
CA PRO A 176 -17.31 1.98 -9.28
C PRO A 176 -16.49 3.15 -8.73
N ALA A 177 -17.05 4.36 -8.78
CA ALA A 177 -16.42 5.55 -8.20
C ALA A 177 -16.43 5.54 -6.66
N ILE A 178 -17.39 4.85 -6.06
CA ILE A 178 -17.53 4.66 -4.61
C ILE A 178 -17.75 3.17 -4.38
N HIS A 179 -16.97 2.59 -3.48
CA HIS A 179 -17.10 1.18 -3.14
C HIS A 179 -18.33 0.92 -2.27
N SER A 180 -19.00 -0.21 -2.51
CA SER A 180 -20.22 -0.62 -1.84
C SER A 180 -20.07 -2.01 -1.21
N PHE A 181 -20.50 -2.14 0.04
CA PHE A 181 -20.47 -3.40 0.78
C PHE A 181 -21.66 -3.54 1.73
N THR A 182 -21.96 -4.78 2.08
CA THR A 182 -23.05 -5.13 2.99
C THR A 182 -22.49 -5.68 4.30
N LEU A 183 -23.04 -5.17 5.40
CA LEU A 183 -22.82 -5.66 6.75
C LEU A 183 -24.06 -6.39 7.28
N PRO A 184 -23.91 -7.36 8.19
CA PRO A 184 -25.04 -7.86 8.95
C PRO A 184 -25.56 -6.75 9.88
N ARG A 185 -26.88 -6.66 10.04
CA ARG A 185 -27.55 -5.56 10.76
C ARG A 185 -27.08 -5.40 12.21
N ASP A 186 -26.62 -6.47 12.85
CA ASP A 186 -26.15 -6.47 14.23
C ASP A 186 -24.68 -6.04 14.39
N LYS A 187 -24.01 -5.70 13.29
CA LYS A 187 -22.66 -5.13 13.30
C LYS A 187 -22.70 -3.64 12.92
N ARG A 188 -21.80 -2.89 13.54
CA ARG A 188 -21.57 -1.48 13.22
C ARG A 188 -20.17 -1.31 12.68
N LEU A 189 -20.06 -0.51 11.63
CA LEU A 189 -18.78 -0.09 11.11
C LEU A 189 -18.22 1.06 11.95
N SER A 190 -16.89 1.17 12.03
CA SER A 190 -16.28 2.37 12.57
C SER A 190 -16.58 3.58 11.66
N SER A 191 -16.80 4.74 12.26
CA SER A 191 -17.12 6.00 11.56
C SER A 191 -16.07 6.46 10.54
N ALA A 192 -14.85 5.90 10.58
CA ALA A 192 -13.79 6.19 9.62
C ALA A 192 -14.16 5.77 8.18
N PHE A 193 -14.89 4.67 8.00
CA PHE A 193 -15.21 4.12 6.67
C PHE A 193 -16.51 4.67 6.07
N SER A 194 -17.35 5.34 6.85
CA SER A 194 -18.69 5.74 6.41
C SER A 194 -18.71 6.95 5.47
N LYS A 195 -17.57 7.61 5.24
CA LYS A 195 -17.49 8.81 4.38
C LYS A 195 -17.06 8.51 2.95
N GLU A 196 -16.45 7.35 2.70
CA GLU A 196 -15.81 7.01 1.42
C GLU A 196 -16.44 5.78 0.76
N CYS A 197 -17.43 5.15 1.41
CA CYS A 197 -18.07 3.93 0.93
C CYS A 197 -19.59 3.97 1.15
N THR A 198 -20.31 3.28 0.27
CA THR A 198 -21.75 3.03 0.41
C THR A 198 -21.98 1.78 1.25
N ILE A 199 -22.64 1.95 2.39
CA ILE A 199 -22.87 0.87 3.36
C ILE A 199 -24.32 0.37 3.25
N HIS A 200 -24.47 -0.93 3.07
CA HIS A 200 -25.74 -1.63 3.12
C HIS A 200 -25.82 -2.51 4.35
N TYR A 201 -27.05 -2.78 4.82
CA TYR A 201 -27.30 -3.66 5.95
C TYR A 201 -28.31 -4.73 5.53
N ALA A 202 -28.04 -5.97 5.93
CA ALA A 202 -28.92 -7.12 5.71
C ALA A 202 -29.10 -7.94 7.00
N GLU A 203 -30.21 -8.65 7.10
CA GLU A 203 -30.37 -9.68 8.15
C GLU A 203 -29.30 -10.76 7.98
N ARG A 204 -28.92 -11.44 9.06
CA ARG A 204 -27.80 -12.40 9.05
C ARG A 204 -28.06 -13.56 8.08
N GLU A 205 -29.29 -14.03 7.99
CA GLU A 205 -29.73 -15.08 7.08
C GLU A 205 -29.53 -14.64 5.64
N SER A 206 -29.95 -13.41 5.31
CA SER A 206 -29.74 -12.83 3.98
C SER A 206 -28.27 -12.58 3.73
N TRP A 207 -27.53 -11.98 4.66
CA TRP A 207 -26.11 -11.66 4.53
C TRP A 207 -25.25 -12.91 4.27
N ASN A 208 -25.66 -14.09 4.72
CA ASN A 208 -24.91 -15.33 4.50
C ASN A 208 -25.07 -15.92 3.08
N ILE A 209 -26.10 -15.54 2.33
CA ILE A 209 -26.41 -16.13 1.02
C ILE A 209 -25.46 -15.59 -0.04
N GLY A 210 -24.83 -16.49 -0.80
CA GLY A 210 -23.98 -16.15 -1.95
C GLY A 210 -22.65 -15.49 -1.58
N LYS A 211 -22.19 -15.60 -0.32
CA LYS A 211 -20.85 -15.12 0.06
C LYS A 211 -19.78 -16.02 -0.56
N THR A 212 -18.78 -15.40 -1.16
CA THR A 212 -17.61 -16.07 -1.72
C THR A 212 -16.38 -15.15 -1.62
N GLU A 213 -15.24 -15.61 -2.10
CA GLU A 213 -14.04 -14.80 -2.29
C GLU A 213 -13.79 -14.57 -3.77
N ILE A 214 -13.52 -13.32 -4.16
CA ILE A 214 -13.22 -12.94 -5.54
C ILE A 214 -11.88 -12.22 -5.57
N LYS A 215 -11.11 -12.41 -6.65
CA LYS A 215 -9.86 -11.71 -6.87
C LYS A 215 -10.12 -10.27 -7.29
N THR A 216 -9.48 -9.32 -6.62
CA THR A 216 -9.40 -7.93 -7.07
C THR A 216 -8.59 -7.82 -8.36
N PRO A 217 -8.66 -6.69 -9.08
CA PRO A 217 -7.76 -6.42 -10.21
C PRO A 217 -6.27 -6.50 -9.85
N MET A 218 -5.91 -6.29 -8.58
CA MET A 218 -4.54 -6.42 -8.07
C MET A 218 -4.18 -7.84 -7.62
N GLY A 219 -5.12 -8.78 -7.69
CA GLY A 219 -4.90 -10.21 -7.47
C GLY A 219 -5.14 -10.70 -6.03
N ASN A 220 -5.54 -9.84 -5.11
CA ASN A 220 -5.87 -10.22 -3.74
C ASN A 220 -7.27 -10.80 -3.64
N LEU A 221 -7.49 -11.74 -2.73
CA LEU A 221 -8.82 -12.28 -2.46
C LEU A 221 -9.57 -11.38 -1.48
N VAL A 222 -10.82 -11.05 -1.81
CA VAL A 222 -11.71 -10.25 -0.96
C VAL A 222 -13.08 -10.89 -0.83
N PRO A 223 -13.77 -10.73 0.33
CA PRO A 223 -15.12 -11.23 0.52
C PRO A 223 -16.10 -10.46 -0.36
N CYS A 224 -16.83 -11.16 -1.21
CA CYS A 224 -17.79 -10.59 -2.15
C CYS A 224 -19.02 -11.49 -2.28
N PHE A 225 -20.15 -10.92 -2.68
CA PHE A 225 -21.25 -11.73 -3.16
C PHE A 225 -20.95 -12.30 -4.55
N ASP A 226 -21.37 -13.54 -4.80
CA ASP A 226 -21.29 -14.20 -6.09
C ASP A 226 -22.18 -13.53 -7.15
N ALA A 227 -22.09 -13.98 -8.39
CA ALA A 227 -22.81 -13.39 -9.52
C ALA A 227 -24.33 -13.45 -9.32
N GLU A 228 -24.85 -14.60 -8.90
CA GLU A 228 -26.28 -14.83 -8.72
C GLU A 228 -26.86 -13.94 -7.63
N ARG A 229 -26.18 -13.85 -6.48
CA ARG A 229 -26.58 -12.97 -5.39
C ARG A 229 -26.50 -11.51 -5.80
N THR A 230 -25.46 -11.12 -6.53
CA THR A 230 -25.30 -9.76 -7.02
C THR A 230 -26.45 -9.37 -7.94
N ILE A 231 -26.91 -10.27 -8.81
CA ILE A 231 -28.09 -10.05 -9.67
C ILE A 231 -29.39 -10.00 -8.86
N CYS A 232 -29.56 -10.86 -7.86
CA CYS A 232 -30.69 -10.77 -6.95
C CYS A 232 -30.76 -9.38 -6.27
N ASP A 233 -29.63 -8.85 -5.78
CA ASP A 233 -29.58 -7.53 -5.16
C ASP A 233 -29.83 -6.40 -6.18
N LEU A 234 -29.28 -6.51 -7.41
CA LEU A 234 -29.54 -5.59 -8.51
C LEU A 234 -31.05 -5.47 -8.81
N ILE A 235 -31.75 -6.60 -8.91
CA ILE A 235 -33.19 -6.67 -9.19
C ILE A 235 -34.00 -6.17 -7.99
N LYS A 236 -33.66 -6.63 -6.78
CA LYS A 236 -34.36 -6.25 -5.55
C LYS A 236 -34.30 -4.75 -5.30
N TYR A 237 -33.15 -4.14 -5.56
CA TYR A 237 -32.88 -2.73 -5.32
C TYR A 237 -32.77 -1.90 -6.61
N LYS A 238 -33.47 -2.30 -7.69
CA LYS A 238 -33.46 -1.63 -9.00
C LYS A 238 -33.43 -0.09 -8.94
N LYS A 239 -34.22 0.52 -8.04
CA LYS A 239 -34.31 1.99 -7.89
C LYS A 239 -33.03 2.67 -7.39
N LYS A 240 -32.07 1.93 -6.84
CA LYS A 240 -30.78 2.45 -6.35
C LYS A 240 -29.72 2.50 -7.45
N PHE A 241 -29.91 1.75 -8.52
CA PHE A 241 -28.98 1.71 -9.63
C PHE A 241 -29.42 2.68 -10.71
N ASP A 242 -28.43 3.24 -11.39
CA ASP A 242 -28.67 3.97 -12.62
C ASP A 242 -29.35 3.04 -13.67
N PRO A 243 -30.41 3.49 -14.38
CA PRO A 243 -31.16 2.65 -15.31
C PRO A 243 -30.31 2.02 -16.42
N GLU A 244 -29.29 2.73 -16.92
CA GLU A 244 -28.39 2.20 -17.95
C GLU A 244 -27.53 1.09 -17.36
N THR A 245 -26.96 1.31 -16.18
CA THR A 245 -26.20 0.30 -15.43
C THR A 245 -27.05 -0.94 -15.14
N TYR A 246 -28.31 -0.76 -14.74
CA TYR A 246 -29.22 -1.88 -14.49
C TYR A 246 -29.43 -2.77 -15.71
N ILE A 247 -29.76 -2.17 -16.86
CA ILE A 247 -30.02 -2.91 -18.10
C ILE A 247 -28.72 -3.55 -18.63
N ALA A 248 -27.61 -2.83 -18.60
CA ALA A 248 -26.32 -3.32 -19.07
C ALA A 248 -25.87 -4.54 -18.25
N SER A 249 -25.92 -4.45 -16.91
CA SER A 249 -25.53 -5.54 -16.03
C SER A 249 -26.40 -6.78 -16.17
N LEU A 250 -27.72 -6.63 -16.32
CA LEU A 250 -28.61 -7.76 -16.60
C LEU A 250 -28.25 -8.46 -17.93
N LYS A 251 -27.96 -7.70 -18.98
CA LYS A 251 -27.54 -8.26 -20.28
C LYS A 251 -26.18 -8.97 -20.19
N MET A 252 -25.22 -8.40 -19.45
CA MET A 252 -23.91 -9.03 -19.25
C MET A 252 -24.04 -10.34 -18.50
N TYR A 253 -24.82 -10.38 -17.41
CA TYR A 253 -25.10 -11.62 -16.69
C TYR A 253 -25.81 -12.66 -17.55
N ALA A 254 -26.83 -12.27 -18.34
CA ALA A 254 -27.52 -13.18 -19.24
C ALA A 254 -26.56 -13.85 -20.25
N LYS A 255 -25.52 -13.14 -20.70
CA LYS A 255 -24.49 -13.67 -21.61
C LYS A 255 -23.38 -14.45 -20.90
N MET A 256 -23.28 -14.36 -19.58
CA MET A 256 -22.25 -15.02 -18.79
C MET A 256 -22.37 -16.54 -18.93
N GLN A 257 -21.25 -17.21 -19.20
CA GLN A 257 -21.21 -18.67 -19.38
C GLN A 257 -21.15 -19.42 -18.05
N THR A 258 -20.59 -18.78 -17.02
CA THR A 258 -20.43 -19.34 -15.68
C THR A 258 -21.66 -19.18 -14.79
N LYS A 259 -22.74 -18.58 -15.30
CA LYS A 259 -23.95 -18.35 -14.51
C LYS A 259 -24.59 -19.66 -14.06
N ASN A 260 -25.10 -19.66 -12.84
CA ASN A 260 -25.80 -20.78 -12.24
C ASN A 260 -27.26 -20.43 -11.97
N LEU A 261 -28.14 -20.83 -12.89
CA LEU A 261 -29.58 -20.54 -12.79
C LEU A 261 -30.25 -21.24 -11.60
N GLN A 262 -29.71 -22.37 -11.15
CA GLN A 262 -30.20 -23.07 -9.97
C GLN A 262 -29.96 -22.22 -8.71
N HIS A 263 -28.73 -21.73 -8.52
CA HIS A 263 -28.41 -20.81 -7.42
C HIS A 263 -29.23 -19.52 -7.50
N LEU A 264 -29.40 -18.94 -8.69
CA LEU A 264 -30.23 -17.75 -8.88
C LEU A 264 -31.68 -17.97 -8.37
N SER A 265 -32.28 -19.11 -8.74
CA SER A 265 -33.62 -19.49 -8.31
C SER A 265 -33.70 -19.70 -6.80
N GLU A 266 -32.74 -20.42 -6.22
CA GLU A 266 -32.67 -20.67 -4.78
C GLU A 266 -32.52 -19.38 -3.98
N TYR A 267 -31.67 -18.46 -4.44
CA TYR A 267 -31.46 -17.17 -3.79
C TYR A 267 -32.70 -16.29 -3.92
N ALA A 268 -33.34 -16.26 -5.09
CA ALA A 268 -34.58 -15.52 -5.29
C ALA A 268 -35.70 -15.97 -4.36
N GLN A 269 -35.82 -17.29 -4.12
CA GLN A 269 -36.76 -17.85 -3.14
C GLN A 269 -36.43 -17.40 -1.72
N LYS A 270 -35.18 -17.61 -1.28
CA LYS A 270 -34.73 -17.22 0.08
C LYS A 270 -34.83 -15.71 0.34
N LEU A 271 -34.68 -14.89 -0.70
CA LEU A 271 -34.77 -13.43 -0.61
C LEU A 271 -36.19 -12.89 -0.85
N GLY A 272 -37.16 -13.74 -1.20
CA GLY A 272 -38.55 -13.36 -1.43
C GLY A 272 -38.76 -12.49 -2.69
N ILE A 273 -37.99 -12.71 -3.75
CA ILE A 273 -37.98 -11.89 -4.97
C ILE A 273 -38.22 -12.69 -6.26
N VAL A 274 -38.76 -13.90 -6.17
CA VAL A 274 -38.99 -14.80 -7.32
C VAL A 274 -39.70 -14.11 -8.48
N GLU A 275 -40.83 -13.47 -8.23
CA GLU A 275 -41.60 -12.76 -9.26
C GLU A 275 -40.77 -11.64 -9.92
N LYS A 276 -40.05 -10.84 -9.13
CA LYS A 276 -39.20 -9.76 -9.66
C LYS A 276 -38.07 -10.30 -10.54
N VAL A 277 -37.51 -11.45 -10.17
CA VAL A 277 -36.45 -12.09 -10.96
C VAL A 277 -37.02 -12.63 -12.26
N ARG A 278 -38.21 -13.24 -12.24
CA ARG A 278 -38.91 -13.69 -13.44
C ARG A 278 -39.15 -12.52 -14.40
N ASP A 279 -39.79 -11.46 -13.91
CA ASP A 279 -40.11 -10.27 -14.70
C ASP A 279 -38.85 -9.62 -15.30
N ALA A 280 -37.75 -9.59 -14.54
CA ALA A 280 -36.48 -9.01 -15.02
C ALA A 280 -35.81 -9.84 -16.12
N LEU A 281 -35.93 -11.17 -16.07
CA LEU A 281 -35.35 -12.07 -17.07
C LEU A 281 -36.21 -12.17 -18.33
N GLU A 282 -37.54 -12.06 -18.22
CA GLU A 282 -38.46 -12.03 -19.36
C GLU A 282 -38.16 -10.86 -20.31
N VAL A 283 -37.74 -9.70 -19.78
CA VAL A 283 -37.39 -8.51 -20.58
C VAL A 283 -36.10 -8.69 -21.40
N LEU A 284 -35.30 -9.73 -21.11
CA LEU A 284 -34.04 -10.01 -21.80
C LEU A 284 -34.19 -11.07 -22.92
N LEU A 285 -35.34 -11.75 -23.00
CA LEU A 285 -35.70 -12.73 -24.03
C LEU A 285 -36.47 -12.04 -25.16
#